data_AF-A0AA88L1G4-F1
#
_entry.id   AF-A0AA88L1G4-F1
#
_cell.length_a   1.000
_cell.length_b   1.000
_cell.length_c   1.000
_cell.angle_alpha   90.00
_cell.angle_beta   90.00
_cell.angle_gamma   90.00
#
_symmetry.space_group_name_H-M   'P 1'
#
loop_
_entity.id
_entity.type
_entity.pdbx_description
1 polymer ?
#
loop_
_entity_poly.entity_id
_entity_poly.type
_entity_poly.pdbx_seq_one_letter_code
_entity_poly.pdbx_strand_id
1 'polypeptide(L)'
;MAQLSKTEQVLKEMDNYSLDILALSEVRWTGAGRRNLDMGYTILHSGLEKNKEAGVAIMLSKPASKALTKWTPINERIITARFAGNNAKLTLVRSYAPTNDADDVTKDSFYNTLQAVAKDIPSHDLICFAGDFNAKVGNGKSYCPEVLESEGLGEINENGTLLVDFALTKDLIIGGTIDVINRLSILLDRIKLIQSSGDGIVYLFKDKAFESFVFCQSTGLQVSSDAKKRCFVGGLTSEAKEKRVQILLKLLPQILEFLRNDKSVTKRDLYYNHKELYGTQRVLDSMIEDIARLINVPRICLSVVATSKGLVAGDLSYVDCTGNLIDCSNTKEGILISSDVDSYSQIQTKGAKVILVVEKDAVFQRILADSVMDHIGHAIIITGKGYPDQGTRRLVRRLWDDLKLPVFALVDADPHGVEIFFTYKYGSMSMAKECKRLATPAMKCIGVHPSDFERLLVSKDSLLPLSPQDIRKITALESRPYIKDDNEWKNQVPYIVD
;
A
#
# COMPACT_ATOMS: atom_id res chain seq x y z
N MET A 1 -28.48 -23.71 -11.61
CA MET A 1 -27.58 -22.79 -10.89
C MET A 1 -26.57 -23.64 -10.13
N ALA A 2 -25.27 -23.51 -10.41
CA ALA A 2 -24.23 -24.22 -9.68
C ALA A 2 -23.52 -23.23 -8.74
N GLN A 3 -23.41 -23.57 -7.46
CA GLN A 3 -22.72 -22.77 -6.46
C GLN A 3 -21.26 -23.24 -6.38
N LEU A 4 -20.31 -22.29 -6.40
CA LEU A 4 -18.89 -22.58 -6.17
C LEU A 4 -18.70 -23.31 -4.84
N SER A 5 -17.84 -24.32 -4.81
CA SER A 5 -17.48 -25.01 -3.57
C SER A 5 -16.82 -24.03 -2.59
N LYS A 6 -16.93 -24.28 -1.28
CA LYS A 6 -16.32 -23.42 -0.25
C LYS A 6 -14.80 -23.29 -0.45
N THR A 7 -14.14 -24.34 -0.93
CA THR A 7 -12.70 -24.32 -1.24
C THR A 7 -12.38 -23.38 -2.40
N GLU A 8 -13.17 -23.38 -3.47
CA GLU A 8 -12.99 -22.45 -4.60
C GLU A 8 -13.28 -21.00 -4.20
N GLN A 9 -14.25 -20.75 -3.32
CA GLN A 9 -14.51 -19.41 -2.79
C GLN A 9 -13.31 -18.89 -2.00
N VAL A 10 -12.74 -19.72 -1.12
CA VAL A 10 -11.54 -19.35 -0.34
C VAL A 10 -10.32 -19.14 -1.24
N LEU A 11 -10.15 -19.97 -2.28
CA LEU A 11 -9.09 -19.78 -3.28
C LEU A 11 -9.25 -18.43 -4.00
N LYS A 12 -10.47 -18.09 -4.42
CA LYS A 12 -10.76 -16.82 -5.05
C LYS A 12 -10.46 -15.64 -4.12
N GLU A 13 -10.76 -15.73 -2.83
CA GLU A 13 -10.39 -14.68 -1.87
C GLU A 13 -8.87 -14.61 -1.66
N MET A 14 -8.19 -15.75 -1.58
CA MET A 14 -6.73 -15.79 -1.50
C MET A 14 -6.08 -15.10 -2.71
N ASP A 15 -6.64 -15.30 -3.91
CA ASP A 15 -6.26 -14.60 -5.13
C ASP A 15 -6.59 -13.09 -5.07
N ASN A 16 -7.81 -12.72 -4.66
CA ASN A 16 -8.28 -11.33 -4.57
C ASN A 16 -7.36 -10.48 -3.67
N TYR A 17 -6.98 -11.04 -2.51
CA TYR A 17 -6.11 -10.38 -1.54
C TYR A 17 -4.61 -10.60 -1.82
N SER A 18 -4.25 -11.35 -2.87
CA SER A 18 -2.87 -11.70 -3.21
C SER A 18 -2.11 -12.30 -2.02
N LEU A 19 -2.74 -13.22 -1.29
CA LEU A 19 -2.16 -13.85 -0.11
C LEU A 19 -1.30 -15.05 -0.51
N ASP A 20 -0.10 -15.16 0.07
CA ASP A 20 0.78 -16.31 -0.14
C ASP A 20 0.51 -17.46 0.85
N ILE A 21 0.09 -17.11 2.07
CA ILE A 21 -0.21 -18.04 3.15
C ILE A 21 -1.52 -17.61 3.80
N LEU A 22 -2.47 -18.53 3.90
CA LEU A 22 -3.77 -18.30 4.52
C LEU A 22 -4.03 -19.35 5.60
N ALA A 23 -4.31 -18.91 6.82
CA ALA A 23 -4.50 -19.74 8.00
C ALA A 23 -6.00 -19.91 8.31
N LEU A 24 -6.53 -21.12 8.11
CA LEU A 24 -7.96 -21.42 8.22
C LEU A 24 -8.30 -22.13 9.54
N SER A 25 -9.46 -21.76 10.09
CA SER A 25 -10.11 -22.38 11.25
C SER A 25 -11.33 -23.16 10.77
N GLU A 26 -11.78 -24.13 11.56
CA GLU A 26 -13.03 -24.87 11.34
C GLU A 26 -13.15 -25.51 9.95
N VAL A 27 -12.06 -26.08 9.44
CA VAL A 27 -12.12 -26.77 8.14
C VAL A 27 -12.95 -28.05 8.18
N ARG A 28 -13.16 -28.64 9.37
CA ARG A 28 -13.99 -29.84 9.62
C ARG A 28 -13.61 -31.03 8.74
N TRP A 29 -12.30 -31.20 8.50
CA TRP A 29 -11.73 -32.32 7.77
C TRP A 29 -11.15 -33.33 8.75
N THR A 30 -11.28 -34.63 8.42
CA THR A 30 -10.72 -35.70 9.24
C THR A 30 -9.26 -35.96 8.93
N GLY A 31 -8.51 -36.37 9.96
CA GLY A 31 -7.09 -36.69 9.92
C GLY A 31 -6.20 -35.50 9.56
N ALA A 32 -4.92 -35.79 9.34
CA ALA A 32 -3.93 -34.83 8.89
C ALA A 32 -3.40 -35.15 7.50
N GLY A 33 -3.09 -34.12 6.71
CA GLY A 33 -2.61 -34.35 5.35
C GLY A 33 -2.22 -33.10 4.59
N ARG A 34 -1.46 -33.33 3.51
CA ARG A 34 -1.14 -32.33 2.49
C ARG A 34 -1.89 -32.69 1.23
N ARG A 35 -2.63 -31.74 0.66
CA ARG A 35 -3.34 -31.91 -0.62
C ARG A 35 -2.94 -30.80 -1.58
N ASN A 36 -2.74 -31.16 -2.84
CA ASN A 36 -2.63 -30.18 -3.91
C ASN A 36 -4.05 -29.83 -4.38
N LEU A 37 -4.29 -28.55 -4.55
CA LEU A 37 -5.54 -28.00 -5.06
C LEU A 37 -5.31 -27.52 -6.50
N ASP A 38 -6.40 -27.14 -7.15
CA ASP A 38 -6.36 -26.57 -8.50
C ASP A 38 -5.48 -25.32 -8.56
N MET A 39 -5.02 -24.97 -9.76
CA MET A 39 -4.19 -23.79 -10.02
C MET A 39 -2.84 -23.75 -9.28
N GLY A 40 -2.40 -24.88 -8.70
CA GLY A 40 -1.09 -25.03 -8.07
C GLY A 40 -1.04 -24.61 -6.59
N TYR A 41 -2.19 -24.47 -5.95
CA TYR A 41 -2.29 -24.25 -4.51
C TYR A 41 -2.02 -25.53 -3.71
N THR A 42 -1.57 -25.40 -2.47
CA THR A 42 -1.38 -26.52 -1.55
C THR A 42 -2.09 -26.23 -0.25
N ILE A 43 -2.79 -27.22 0.31
CA ILE A 43 -3.38 -27.11 1.65
C ILE A 43 -2.78 -28.16 2.57
N LEU A 44 -2.37 -27.72 3.75
CA LEU A 44 -1.96 -28.55 4.88
C LEU A 44 -3.10 -28.54 5.88
N HIS A 45 -3.57 -29.68 6.34
CA HIS A 45 -4.67 -29.75 7.31
C HIS A 45 -4.34 -30.68 8.47
N SER A 46 -4.96 -30.40 9.61
CA SER A 46 -4.94 -31.21 10.83
C SER A 46 -6.32 -31.19 11.46
N GLY A 47 -6.86 -32.37 11.78
CA GLY A 47 -8.21 -32.56 12.30
C GLY A 47 -8.34 -33.91 13.00
N LEU A 48 -9.50 -34.18 13.60
CA LEU A 48 -9.76 -35.44 14.31
C LEU A 48 -9.81 -36.63 13.35
N GLU A 49 -9.42 -37.82 13.80
CA GLU A 49 -9.40 -39.02 12.94
C GLU A 49 -10.79 -39.46 12.47
N LYS A 50 -11.81 -39.35 13.34
CA LYS A 50 -13.14 -39.93 13.09
C LYS A 50 -14.27 -38.89 12.96
N ASN A 51 -14.11 -37.71 13.56
CA ASN A 51 -15.18 -36.70 13.62
C ASN A 51 -14.85 -35.48 12.74
N LYS A 52 -15.84 -34.96 12.01
CA LYS A 52 -15.73 -33.74 11.21
C LYS A 52 -16.04 -32.49 12.04
N GLU A 53 -15.31 -32.36 13.14
CA GLU A 53 -15.43 -31.25 14.09
C GLU A 53 -14.09 -30.55 14.24
N ALA A 54 -14.11 -29.26 14.57
CA ALA A 54 -12.91 -28.41 14.61
C ALA A 54 -12.09 -28.46 13.31
N GLY A 55 -10.76 -28.57 13.43
CA GLY A 55 -9.83 -28.68 12.31
C GLY A 55 -9.22 -27.34 11.93
N VAL A 56 -7.91 -27.37 11.67
CA VAL A 56 -7.13 -26.23 11.20
C VAL A 56 -6.45 -26.55 9.87
N ALA A 57 -6.25 -25.54 9.05
CA ALA A 57 -5.48 -25.68 7.82
C ALA A 57 -4.62 -24.47 7.50
N ILE A 58 -3.58 -24.70 6.71
CA ILE A 58 -2.75 -23.67 6.10
C ILE A 58 -2.81 -23.87 4.60
N MET A 59 -3.40 -22.90 3.90
CA MET A 59 -3.45 -22.85 2.45
C MET A 59 -2.27 -22.01 1.94
N LEU A 60 -1.61 -22.49 0.88
CA LEU A 60 -0.35 -21.98 0.39
C LEU A 60 -0.44 -21.74 -1.12
N SER A 61 0.04 -20.58 -1.54
CA SER A 61 0.31 -20.28 -2.94
C SER A 61 1.44 -21.19 -3.47
N LYS A 62 1.60 -21.24 -4.79
CA LYS A 62 2.69 -22.01 -5.42
C LYS A 62 4.08 -21.56 -4.93
N PRO A 63 4.40 -20.25 -4.80
CA PRO A 63 5.63 -19.79 -4.15
C PRO A 63 5.78 -20.26 -2.70
N ALA A 64 4.75 -20.10 -1.87
CA ALA A 64 4.82 -20.47 -0.45
C ALA A 64 4.98 -21.98 -0.26
N SER A 65 4.33 -22.79 -1.11
CA SER A 65 4.47 -24.25 -1.13
C SER A 65 5.89 -24.70 -1.47
N LYS A 66 6.60 -23.96 -2.35
CA LYS A 66 8.03 -24.18 -2.64
C LYS A 66 8.95 -23.77 -1.50
N ALA A 67 8.58 -22.71 -0.77
CA ALA A 67 9.33 -22.24 0.39
C ALA A 67 9.12 -23.12 1.64
N LEU A 68 8.07 -23.96 1.67
CA LEU A 68 7.76 -24.83 2.79
C LEU A 68 8.88 -25.86 3.02
N THR A 69 9.53 -25.78 4.18
CA THR A 69 10.63 -26.69 4.58
C THR A 69 10.16 -27.83 5.48
N LYS A 70 9.21 -27.57 6.39
CA LYS A 70 8.66 -28.56 7.32
C LYS A 70 7.24 -28.15 7.69
N TRP A 71 6.38 -29.12 7.94
CA TRP A 71 5.10 -28.89 8.62
C TRP A 71 4.80 -30.04 9.57
N THR A 72 4.07 -29.76 10.65
CA THR A 72 3.75 -30.76 11.67
C THR A 72 2.29 -30.57 12.13
N PRO A 73 1.41 -31.58 11.92
CA PRO A 73 0.11 -31.60 12.55
C PRO A 73 0.28 -31.94 14.03
N ILE A 74 -0.16 -31.07 14.94
CA ILE A 74 -0.02 -31.28 16.38
C ILE A 74 -1.28 -31.93 16.93
N ASN A 75 -2.44 -31.35 16.63
CA ASN A 75 -3.76 -31.88 16.94
C ASN A 75 -4.82 -31.20 16.05
N GLU A 76 -6.12 -31.38 16.35
CA GLU A 76 -7.23 -30.78 15.60
C GLU A 76 -7.34 -29.26 15.72
N ARG A 77 -6.55 -28.63 16.61
CA ARG A 77 -6.54 -27.19 16.89
C ARG A 77 -5.24 -26.50 16.52
N ILE A 78 -4.14 -27.22 16.36
CA ILE A 78 -2.80 -26.65 16.12
C ILE A 78 -2.10 -27.37 14.97
N ILE A 79 -1.61 -26.58 14.01
CA ILE A 79 -0.72 -27.03 12.94
C ILE A 79 0.43 -26.04 12.77
N THR A 80 1.64 -26.55 12.57
CA THR A 80 2.84 -25.73 12.36
C THR A 80 3.36 -25.88 10.93
N ALA A 81 3.87 -24.79 10.37
CA ALA A 81 4.54 -24.78 9.08
C ALA A 81 5.76 -23.85 9.12
N ARG A 82 6.92 -24.36 8.68
CA ARG A 82 8.18 -23.65 8.63
C ARG A 82 8.58 -23.38 7.19
N PHE A 83 8.90 -22.14 6.87
CA PHE A 83 9.23 -21.67 5.53
C PHE A 83 10.68 -21.17 5.47
N ALA A 84 11.34 -21.44 4.36
CA ALA A 84 12.60 -20.80 3.99
C ALA A 84 12.32 -19.35 3.62
N GLY A 85 13.11 -18.43 4.15
CA GLY A 85 13.14 -17.03 3.75
C GLY A 85 14.56 -16.60 3.45
N ASN A 86 14.72 -15.48 2.74
CA ASN A 86 16.03 -15.02 2.27
C ASN A 86 16.99 -14.66 3.42
N ASN A 87 16.45 -14.14 4.54
CA ASN A 87 17.25 -13.64 5.67
C ASN A 87 16.95 -14.35 7.00
N ALA A 88 15.76 -14.91 7.14
CA ALA A 88 15.33 -15.68 8.31
C ALA A 88 14.25 -16.67 7.89
N LYS A 89 14.17 -17.80 8.59
CA LYS A 89 13.08 -18.76 8.40
C LYS A 89 11.85 -18.26 9.17
N LEU A 90 10.68 -18.50 8.63
CA LEU A 90 9.41 -18.18 9.27
C LEU A 90 8.79 -19.48 9.80
N THR A 91 8.48 -19.54 11.09
CA THR A 91 7.62 -20.59 11.65
C THR A 91 6.24 -19.99 11.95
N LEU A 92 5.26 -20.46 11.18
CA LEU A 92 3.84 -20.17 11.39
C LEU A 92 3.22 -21.25 12.27
N VAL A 93 2.61 -20.85 13.37
CA VAL A 93 1.77 -21.69 14.22
C VAL A 93 0.33 -21.27 14.01
N ARG A 94 -0.45 -22.12 13.33
CA ARG A 94 -1.88 -21.89 13.17
C ARG A 94 -2.61 -22.57 14.32
N SER A 95 -3.33 -21.78 15.13
CA SER A 95 -4.02 -22.23 16.34
C SER A 95 -5.50 -21.86 16.34
N TYR A 96 -6.37 -22.74 16.79
CA TYR A 96 -7.80 -22.49 17.02
C TYR A 96 -8.17 -22.81 18.46
N ALA A 97 -8.25 -21.79 19.31
CA ALA A 97 -8.44 -22.00 20.74
C ALA A 97 -9.88 -22.48 21.06
N PRO A 98 -10.09 -23.17 22.18
CA PRO A 98 -11.43 -23.45 22.69
C PRO A 98 -12.27 -22.18 22.89
N THR A 99 -13.59 -22.30 22.84
CA THR A 99 -14.51 -21.19 23.14
C THR A 99 -14.44 -20.82 24.64
N ASN A 100 -14.95 -19.65 25.02
CA ASN A 100 -14.96 -19.27 26.45
C ASN A 100 -15.78 -20.24 27.31
N ASP A 101 -16.80 -20.88 26.75
CA ASP A 101 -17.66 -21.84 27.47
C ASP A 101 -17.01 -23.23 27.66
N ALA A 102 -15.80 -23.45 27.13
CA ALA A 102 -15.06 -24.69 27.36
C ALA A 102 -14.56 -24.78 28.80
N ASP A 103 -14.49 -26.01 29.32
CA ASP A 103 -13.96 -26.28 30.66
C ASP A 103 -12.46 -25.94 30.78
N ASP A 104 -12.02 -25.64 32.01
CA ASP A 104 -10.65 -25.22 32.28
C ASP A 104 -9.61 -26.29 31.89
N VAL A 105 -9.95 -27.58 32.01
CA VAL A 105 -9.06 -28.68 31.62
C VAL A 105 -8.78 -28.63 30.12
N THR A 106 -9.81 -28.36 29.31
CA THR A 106 -9.69 -28.17 27.87
C THR A 106 -8.85 -26.93 27.51
N LYS A 107 -9.08 -25.79 28.19
CA LYS A 107 -8.31 -24.55 27.98
C LYS A 107 -6.83 -24.74 28.35
N ASP A 108 -6.55 -25.31 29.51
CA ASP A 108 -5.20 -25.59 30.00
C ASP A 108 -4.45 -26.55 29.07
N SER A 109 -5.11 -27.63 28.64
CA SER A 109 -4.54 -28.58 27.68
C SER A 109 -4.10 -27.90 26.38
N PHE A 110 -4.93 -26.97 25.86
CA PHE A 110 -4.60 -26.20 24.67
C PHE A 110 -3.38 -25.29 24.88
N TYR A 111 -3.36 -24.48 25.94
CA TYR A 111 -2.25 -23.55 26.18
C TYR A 111 -0.94 -24.27 26.56
N ASN A 112 -1.00 -25.39 27.30
CA ASN A 112 0.16 -26.25 27.57
C ASN A 112 0.76 -26.80 26.26
N THR A 113 -0.10 -27.27 25.35
CA THR A 113 0.33 -27.73 24.02
C THR A 113 0.95 -26.58 23.23
N LEU A 114 0.33 -25.40 23.24
CA LEU A 114 0.82 -24.22 22.54
C LEU A 114 2.19 -23.77 23.06
N GLN A 115 2.42 -23.81 24.38
CA GLN A 115 3.70 -23.51 25.02
C GLN A 115 4.79 -24.52 24.65
N ALA A 116 4.45 -25.82 24.60
CA ALA A 116 5.38 -26.86 24.16
C ALA A 116 5.79 -26.64 22.70
N VAL A 117 4.82 -26.37 21.82
CA VAL A 117 5.09 -26.03 20.41
C VAL A 117 6.00 -24.81 20.31
N ALA A 118 5.71 -23.73 21.04
CA ALA A 118 6.51 -22.51 21.05
C ALA A 118 7.97 -22.76 21.47
N LYS A 119 8.18 -23.65 22.45
CA LYS A 119 9.51 -24.01 22.96
C LYS A 119 10.35 -24.78 21.94
N ASP A 120 9.71 -25.58 21.09
CA ASP A 120 10.39 -26.38 20.07
C ASP A 120 10.75 -25.57 18.81
N ILE A 121 10.31 -24.30 18.72
CA ILE A 121 10.64 -23.43 17.60
C ILE A 121 12.11 -22.97 17.72
N PRO A 122 12.91 -23.08 16.64
CA PRO A 122 14.29 -22.61 16.66
C PRO A 122 14.37 -21.10 16.97
N SER A 123 15.29 -20.72 17.86
CA SER A 123 15.43 -19.33 18.35
C SER A 123 15.77 -18.28 17.27
N HIS A 124 16.27 -18.71 16.11
CA HIS A 124 16.59 -17.84 14.97
C HIS A 124 15.43 -17.69 13.97
N ASP A 125 14.32 -18.38 14.18
CA ASP A 125 13.15 -18.24 13.33
C ASP A 125 12.34 -17.01 13.72
N LEU A 126 11.77 -16.34 12.73
CA LEU A 126 10.65 -15.45 12.96
C LEU A 126 9.43 -16.29 13.30
N ILE A 127 8.76 -15.97 14.40
CA ILE A 127 7.61 -16.73 14.88
C ILE A 127 6.33 -15.93 14.65
N CYS A 128 5.32 -16.58 14.09
CA CYS A 128 3.99 -16.00 13.92
C CYS A 128 2.94 -16.99 14.44
N PHE A 129 2.18 -16.56 15.46
CA PHE A 129 0.97 -17.26 15.88
C PHE A 129 -0.20 -16.62 15.15
N ALA A 130 -0.90 -17.39 14.33
CA ALA A 130 -2.04 -16.92 13.57
C ALA A 130 -3.26 -17.77 13.91
N GLY A 131 -4.42 -17.14 13.99
CA GLY A 131 -5.67 -17.87 14.09
C GLY A 131 -6.71 -17.21 14.96
N ASP A 132 -7.73 -18.00 15.28
CA ASP A 132 -8.84 -17.57 16.11
C ASP A 132 -8.63 -18.14 17.52
N PHE A 133 -8.33 -17.25 18.44
CA PHE A 133 -8.11 -17.59 19.85
C PHE A 133 -9.39 -17.48 20.70
N ASN A 134 -10.54 -17.17 20.09
CA ASN A 134 -11.79 -16.93 20.82
C ASN A 134 -11.63 -15.90 21.96
N ALA A 135 -10.62 -15.05 21.84
CA ALA A 135 -10.11 -14.16 22.87
C ALA A 135 -10.57 -12.74 22.55
N LYS A 136 -11.18 -12.08 23.54
CA LYS A 136 -11.37 -10.64 23.53
C LYS A 136 -10.36 -10.10 24.53
N VAL A 137 -9.40 -9.34 24.04
CA VAL A 137 -8.34 -8.75 24.88
C VAL A 137 -8.69 -7.34 25.38
N GLY A 138 -9.81 -6.80 24.91
CA GLY A 138 -10.33 -5.47 25.24
C GLY A 138 -9.39 -4.30 24.92
N ASN A 139 -9.76 -3.10 25.38
CA ASN A 139 -8.94 -1.90 25.21
C ASN A 139 -7.73 -1.94 26.17
N GLY A 140 -6.69 -2.64 25.75
CA GLY A 140 -5.61 -3.19 26.58
C GLY A 140 -4.65 -2.21 27.27
N LYS A 141 -4.95 -0.91 27.35
CA LYS A 141 -4.07 0.03 28.08
C LYS A 141 -4.17 -0.05 29.62
N SER A 142 -5.24 -0.62 30.17
CA SER A 142 -5.40 -0.77 31.63
C SER A 142 -4.96 -2.13 32.18
N TYR A 143 -4.87 -3.17 31.34
CA TYR A 143 -4.67 -4.57 31.79
C TYR A 143 -3.23 -5.07 31.64
N CYS A 144 -2.60 -4.92 30.47
CA CYS A 144 -1.22 -5.35 30.25
C CYS A 144 -0.56 -4.64 29.03
N PRO A 145 0.07 -3.47 29.24
CA PRO A 145 0.61 -2.64 28.15
C PRO A 145 1.88 -3.22 27.48
N GLU A 146 2.49 -4.25 28.07
CA GLU A 146 3.70 -4.90 27.57
C GLU A 146 3.42 -5.82 26.38
N VAL A 147 2.18 -6.31 26.26
CA VAL A 147 1.78 -7.35 25.31
C VAL A 147 0.54 -6.99 24.50
N LEU A 148 -0.32 -6.11 25.03
CA LEU A 148 -1.53 -5.64 24.37
C LEU A 148 -1.34 -4.27 23.73
N GLU A 149 -1.65 -4.18 22.43
CA GLU A 149 -1.83 -2.91 21.74
C GLU A 149 -3.30 -2.43 21.88
N SER A 150 -3.54 -1.12 21.94
CA SER A 150 -4.69 -0.48 22.61
C SER A 150 -6.09 -0.61 21.96
N GLU A 151 -6.32 -1.59 21.10
CA GLU A 151 -7.51 -1.63 20.24
C GLU A 151 -8.08 -3.06 20.16
N GLY A 152 -8.35 -3.69 21.31
CA GLY A 152 -9.23 -4.86 21.36
C GLY A 152 -10.70 -4.45 21.50
N LEU A 153 -11.59 -5.11 20.76
CA LEU A 153 -13.03 -4.88 20.83
C LEU A 153 -13.66 -5.57 22.06
N GLY A 154 -14.47 -4.83 22.81
CA GLY A 154 -15.23 -5.33 23.97
C GLY A 154 -14.44 -5.38 25.28
N GLU A 155 -15.02 -5.99 26.31
CA GLU A 155 -14.31 -6.26 27.57
C GLU A 155 -13.43 -7.50 27.43
N ILE A 156 -12.33 -7.53 28.19
CA ILE A 156 -11.47 -8.70 28.25
C ILE A 156 -12.28 -9.90 28.77
N ASN A 157 -12.20 -11.03 28.07
CA ASN A 157 -12.78 -12.29 28.52
C ASN A 157 -11.70 -13.24 29.03
N GLU A 158 -12.09 -14.37 29.63
CA GLU A 158 -11.17 -15.37 30.18
C GLU A 158 -10.11 -15.83 29.16
N ASN A 159 -10.53 -16.13 27.92
CA ASN A 159 -9.60 -16.48 26.85
C ASN A 159 -8.64 -15.33 26.50
N GLY A 160 -9.07 -14.08 26.65
CA GLY A 160 -8.25 -12.88 26.52
C GLY A 160 -7.13 -12.83 27.55
N THR A 161 -7.43 -13.10 28.82
CA THR A 161 -6.42 -13.20 29.88
C THR A 161 -5.40 -14.30 29.58
N LEU A 162 -5.86 -15.50 29.22
CA LEU A 162 -4.96 -16.62 28.90
C LEU A 162 -4.04 -16.33 27.70
N LEU A 163 -4.55 -15.61 26.69
CA LEU A 163 -3.77 -15.23 25.52
C LEU A 163 -2.69 -14.19 25.88
N VAL A 164 -3.02 -13.23 26.75
CA VAL A 164 -2.07 -12.23 27.27
C VAL A 164 -0.95 -12.90 28.05
N ASP A 165 -1.29 -13.80 28.98
CA ASP A 165 -0.31 -14.52 29.80
C ASP A 165 0.63 -15.37 28.94
N PHE A 166 0.08 -16.06 27.94
CA PHE A 166 0.87 -16.81 26.97
C PHE A 166 1.85 -15.90 26.22
N ALA A 167 1.37 -14.76 25.72
CA ALA A 167 2.18 -13.85 24.93
C ALA A 167 3.27 -13.18 25.79
N LEU A 168 2.97 -12.79 27.03
CA LEU A 168 3.94 -12.31 28.02
C LEU A 168 5.06 -13.32 28.25
N THR A 169 4.69 -14.56 28.53
CA THR A 169 5.63 -15.64 28.83
C THR A 169 6.59 -15.95 27.67
N LYS A 170 6.21 -15.57 26.45
CA LYS A 170 6.94 -15.89 25.22
C LYS A 170 7.52 -14.65 24.53
N ASP A 171 7.49 -13.49 25.18
CA ASP A 171 7.91 -12.21 24.61
C ASP A 171 7.24 -11.91 23.24
N LEU A 172 5.96 -12.26 23.13
CA LEU A 172 5.14 -12.07 21.93
C LEU A 172 4.25 -10.83 22.07
N ILE A 173 3.92 -10.22 20.92
CA ILE A 173 3.01 -9.09 20.84
C ILE A 173 1.69 -9.57 20.22
N ILE A 174 0.56 -9.26 20.86
CA ILE A 174 -0.78 -9.59 20.33
C ILE A 174 -1.21 -8.50 19.35
N GLY A 175 -1.14 -8.81 18.06
CA GLY A 175 -1.58 -7.92 16.98
C GLY A 175 -2.99 -8.23 16.52
N GLY A 176 -3.91 -7.27 16.67
CA GLY A 176 -5.11 -7.16 15.84
C GLY A 176 -4.77 -6.57 14.46
N THR A 177 -5.77 -6.07 13.72
CA THR A 177 -5.52 -5.16 12.57
C THR A 177 -4.59 -4.05 13.03
N ILE A 178 -3.31 -4.12 12.63
CA ILE A 178 -2.23 -3.28 13.16
C ILE A 178 -2.57 -1.80 12.99
N ASP A 179 -2.75 -1.13 14.12
CA ASP A 179 -3.28 0.22 14.24
C ASP A 179 -2.16 1.26 14.07
N VAL A 180 -2.30 2.07 13.01
CA VAL A 180 -1.41 3.18 12.70
C VAL A 180 -1.32 4.16 13.88
N ILE A 181 -2.40 4.34 14.65
CA ILE A 181 -2.47 5.26 15.79
C ILE A 181 -1.49 4.84 16.89
N ASN A 182 -1.36 3.54 17.19
CA ASN A 182 -0.40 3.07 18.20
C ASN A 182 1.06 3.28 17.79
N ARG A 183 1.43 2.98 16.54
CA ARG A 183 2.80 3.22 16.06
C ARG A 183 3.16 4.70 16.07
N LEU A 184 2.20 5.56 15.72
CA LEU A 184 2.37 7.02 15.78
C LEU A 184 2.48 7.52 17.23
N SER A 185 1.73 6.93 18.16
CA SER A 185 1.76 7.28 19.59
C SER A 185 3.11 6.91 20.23
N ILE A 186 3.62 5.70 19.99
CA ILE A 186 4.95 5.27 20.46
C ILE A 186 6.04 6.16 19.89
N LEU A 187 5.96 6.50 18.59
CA LEU A 187 6.89 7.41 17.95
C LEU A 187 6.87 8.80 18.61
N LEU A 188 5.67 9.33 18.89
CA LEU A 188 5.50 10.62 19.56
C LEU A 188 6.07 10.62 20.98
N ASP A 189 5.77 9.59 21.78
CA ASP A 189 6.22 9.49 23.18
C ASP A 189 7.75 9.34 23.26
N ARG A 190 8.34 8.57 22.34
CA ARG A 190 9.80 8.52 22.18
C ARG A 190 10.36 9.90 21.87
N ILE A 191 9.79 10.62 20.90
CA ILE A 191 10.24 11.97 20.53
C ILE A 191 10.19 12.94 21.72
N LYS A 192 9.13 12.88 22.54
CA LYS A 192 8.99 13.70 23.75
C LYS A 192 10.01 13.36 24.83
N LEU A 193 10.22 12.07 25.12
CA LEU A 193 11.19 11.61 26.12
C LEU A 193 12.60 12.12 25.80
N ILE A 194 12.97 12.11 24.53
CA ILE A 194 14.28 12.57 24.04
C ILE A 194 14.43 14.08 24.17
N GLN A 195 13.36 14.83 23.88
CA GLN A 195 13.35 16.27 24.09
C GLN A 195 13.62 16.62 25.57
N SER A 196 13.15 15.79 26.49
CA SER A 196 13.43 15.96 27.92
C SER A 196 14.79 15.43 28.38
N SER A 197 15.36 14.41 27.73
CA SER A 197 16.65 13.82 28.14
C SER A 197 17.88 14.48 27.49
N GLY A 198 17.72 15.17 26.36
CA GLY A 198 18.82 15.86 25.64
C GLY A 198 19.69 14.95 24.77
N ASP A 199 19.43 13.64 24.75
CA ASP A 199 20.20 12.66 23.99
C ASP A 199 19.84 12.67 22.49
N GLY A 200 20.79 12.30 21.63
CA GLY A 200 20.55 12.17 20.20
C GLY A 200 20.02 10.78 19.81
N ILE A 201 18.88 10.67 19.13
CA ILE A 201 18.40 9.41 18.54
C ILE A 201 18.83 9.22 17.10
N VAL A 202 19.25 8.01 16.77
CA VAL A 202 19.47 7.52 15.41
C VAL A 202 18.30 6.62 14.99
N TYR A 203 17.35 7.07 14.16
CA TYR A 203 16.44 6.14 13.45
C TYR A 203 17.04 5.74 12.11
N LEU A 204 17.10 4.45 11.81
CA LEU A 204 17.60 3.95 10.53
C LEU A 204 16.42 3.57 9.62
N PHE A 205 16.33 4.16 8.43
CA PHE A 205 15.33 3.81 7.41
C PHE A 205 15.96 3.76 6.02
N LYS A 206 15.37 3.00 5.07
CA LYS A 206 15.92 2.85 3.71
C LYS A 206 15.99 4.20 2.96
N ASP A 207 17.11 4.47 2.30
CA ASP A 207 17.47 5.76 1.69
C ASP A 207 16.58 6.13 0.48
N LYS A 208 16.47 7.43 0.21
CA LYS A 208 15.71 8.06 -0.89
C LYS A 208 16.49 8.09 -2.22
N ALA A 209 17.59 7.36 -2.37
CA ALA A 209 18.37 7.34 -3.62
C ALA A 209 17.76 6.37 -4.64
N PHE A 210 17.87 6.66 -5.95
CA PHE A 210 17.38 5.75 -7.01
C PHE A 210 18.03 4.36 -6.97
N GLU A 211 19.27 4.31 -6.49
CA GLU A 211 20.03 3.08 -6.22
C GLU A 211 19.31 2.13 -5.25
N SER A 212 18.38 2.66 -4.44
CA SER A 212 17.58 1.91 -3.47
C SER A 212 16.27 1.36 -4.05
N PHE A 213 15.98 1.52 -5.35
CA PHE A 213 14.74 1.08 -5.98
C PHE A 213 15.01 0.18 -7.19
N VAL A 214 14.14 -0.82 -7.39
CA VAL A 214 14.16 -1.75 -8.53
C VAL A 214 12.86 -1.56 -9.32
N PHE A 215 12.92 -1.71 -10.63
CA PHE A 215 11.74 -1.64 -11.49
C PHE A 215 11.22 -3.04 -11.83
N CYS A 216 9.90 -3.24 -11.75
CA CYS A 216 9.23 -4.45 -12.22
C CYS A 216 8.15 -4.07 -13.23
N GLN A 217 8.20 -4.64 -14.44
CA GLN A 217 7.29 -4.28 -15.54
C GLN A 217 5.80 -4.48 -15.20
N SER A 218 5.45 -5.43 -14.34
CA SER A 218 4.04 -5.71 -13.99
C SER A 218 3.51 -4.85 -12.84
N THR A 219 4.36 -4.35 -11.94
CA THR A 219 3.94 -3.65 -10.71
C THR A 219 4.51 -2.23 -10.55
N GLY A 220 5.46 -1.83 -11.40
CA GLY A 220 6.17 -0.54 -11.35
C GLY A 220 7.36 -0.51 -10.38
N LEU A 221 7.72 0.68 -9.89
CA LEU A 221 8.83 0.89 -8.93
C LEU A 221 8.60 0.16 -7.59
N GLN A 222 9.64 -0.54 -7.12
CA GLN A 222 9.68 -1.22 -5.83
C GLN A 222 10.93 -0.81 -5.04
N VAL A 223 10.87 -0.90 -3.71
CA VAL A 223 12.04 -0.64 -2.85
C VAL A 223 12.95 -1.87 -2.87
N SER A 224 14.22 -1.69 -3.19
CA SER A 224 15.23 -2.76 -3.18
C SER A 224 15.42 -3.36 -1.78
N SER A 225 15.72 -4.66 -1.72
CA SER A 225 16.15 -5.33 -0.47
C SER A 225 17.42 -4.69 0.08
N ASP A 226 18.32 -4.27 -0.81
CA ASP A 226 19.71 -3.86 -0.52
C ASP A 226 19.88 -2.34 -0.35
N ALA A 227 18.76 -1.61 -0.34
CA ALA A 227 18.74 -0.16 -0.14
C ALA A 227 19.55 0.24 1.10
N LYS A 228 20.51 1.17 0.93
CA LYS A 228 21.30 1.74 2.03
C LYS A 228 20.36 2.29 3.10
N LYS A 229 20.69 2.08 4.38
CA LYS A 229 19.93 2.65 5.49
C LYS A 229 20.43 4.06 5.77
N ARG A 230 19.55 5.05 5.66
CA ARG A 230 19.76 6.43 6.07
C ARG A 230 19.42 6.60 7.54
N CYS A 231 20.18 7.44 8.21
CA CYS A 231 20.01 7.79 9.61
C CYS A 231 19.23 9.10 9.76
N PHE A 232 18.11 9.07 10.49
CA PHE A 232 17.58 10.22 11.20
C PHE A 232 18.40 10.40 12.46
N VAL A 233 19.14 11.50 12.60
CA VAL A 233 19.73 11.87 13.88
C VAL A 233 18.83 12.93 14.51
N GLY A 234 17.92 12.55 15.40
CA GLY A 234 17.19 13.46 16.26
C GLY A 234 18.06 13.83 17.46
N GLY A 235 18.92 14.82 17.30
CA GLY A 235 19.66 15.43 18.41
C GLY A 235 19.67 16.95 18.26
N LEU A 236 19.74 17.67 19.38
CA LEU A 236 19.75 19.14 19.48
C LEU A 236 21.08 19.78 19.03
N THR A 237 21.87 19.09 18.21
CA THR A 237 23.23 19.52 17.84
C THR A 237 23.26 20.58 16.73
N SER A 238 22.11 20.91 16.12
CA SER A 238 21.99 21.91 15.06
C SER A 238 20.54 22.40 14.91
N GLU A 239 20.37 23.68 14.61
CA GLU A 239 19.08 24.35 14.40
C GLU A 239 18.15 23.60 13.42
N ALA A 240 18.71 23.04 12.33
CA ALA A 240 17.95 22.29 11.34
C ALA A 240 17.38 20.95 11.85
N LYS A 241 18.04 20.31 12.83
CA LYS A 241 17.56 19.07 13.46
C LYS A 241 16.50 19.38 14.52
N GLU A 242 16.70 20.44 15.27
CA GLU A 242 15.73 20.93 16.26
C GLU A 242 14.40 21.31 15.58
N LYS A 243 14.45 22.07 14.49
CA LYS A 243 13.27 22.41 13.69
C LYS A 243 12.50 21.17 13.20
N ARG A 244 13.19 20.09 12.82
CA ARG A 244 12.56 18.82 12.42
C ARG A 244 11.84 18.13 13.58
N VAL A 245 12.44 18.11 14.77
CA VAL A 245 11.82 17.55 15.98
C VAL A 245 10.58 18.35 16.34
N GLN A 246 10.65 19.68 16.30
CA GLN A 246 9.49 20.56 16.52
C GLN A 246 8.35 20.28 15.53
N ILE A 247 8.68 20.08 14.24
CA ILE A 247 7.69 19.70 13.23
C ILE A 247 7.02 18.36 13.58
N LEU A 248 7.78 17.33 13.98
CA LEU A 248 7.21 16.02 14.35
C LEU A 248 6.31 16.13 15.58
N LEU A 249 6.76 16.85 16.61
CA LEU A 249 5.99 17.08 17.83
C LEU A 249 4.67 17.80 17.58
N LYS A 250 4.58 18.61 16.52
CA LYS A 250 3.33 19.26 16.13
C LYS A 250 2.48 18.43 15.18
N LEU A 251 3.10 17.74 14.23
CA LEU A 251 2.42 16.99 13.16
C LEU A 251 1.85 15.66 13.63
N LEU A 252 2.59 14.89 14.45
CA LEU A 252 2.14 13.58 14.92
C LEU A 252 0.83 13.64 15.75
N PRO A 253 0.66 14.57 16.72
CA PRO A 253 -0.60 14.71 17.45
C PRO A 253 -1.79 15.02 16.54
N GLN A 254 -1.61 15.86 15.52
CA GLN A 254 -2.70 16.20 14.59
C GLN A 254 -3.12 14.98 13.78
N ILE A 255 -2.16 14.23 13.22
CA ILE A 255 -2.45 12.99 12.49
C ILE A 255 -3.15 11.97 13.41
N LEU A 256 -2.68 11.83 14.64
CA LEU A 256 -3.30 10.97 15.65
C LEU A 256 -4.74 11.37 15.95
N GLU A 257 -5.02 12.66 16.10
CA GLU A 257 -6.36 13.18 16.34
C GLU A 257 -7.31 12.89 15.17
N PHE A 258 -6.87 13.12 13.93
CA PHE A 258 -7.67 12.80 12.75
C PHE A 258 -7.98 11.31 12.65
N LEU A 259 -6.96 10.47 12.83
CA LEU A 259 -7.13 9.01 12.79
C LEU A 259 -8.07 8.51 13.89
N ARG A 260 -7.94 9.01 15.13
CA ARG A 260 -8.82 8.63 16.26
C ARG A 260 -10.28 9.01 16.06
N ASN A 261 -10.54 10.03 15.24
CA ASN A 261 -11.89 10.50 14.93
C ASN A 261 -12.43 9.93 13.61
N ASP A 262 -11.74 8.97 12.99
CA ASP A 262 -12.06 8.42 11.66
C ASP A 262 -12.23 9.51 10.58
N LYS A 263 -11.36 10.53 10.63
CA LYS A 263 -11.36 11.66 9.71
C LYS A 263 -10.10 11.63 8.84
N SER A 264 -10.25 12.09 7.61
CA SER A 264 -9.11 12.43 6.75
C SER A 264 -8.82 13.92 6.79
N VAL A 265 -7.54 14.29 6.67
CA VAL A 265 -7.12 15.70 6.55
C VAL A 265 -6.34 15.90 5.26
N THR A 266 -6.54 17.04 4.59
CA THR A 266 -5.74 17.34 3.41
C THR A 266 -4.36 17.87 3.81
N LYS A 267 -3.37 17.63 2.95
CA LYS A 267 -2.02 18.20 3.11
C LYS A 267 -2.02 19.73 3.18
N ARG A 268 -2.96 20.39 2.51
CA ARG A 268 -3.06 21.86 2.51
C ARG A 268 -3.58 22.36 3.85
N ASP A 269 -4.58 21.70 4.42
CA ASP A 269 -5.12 22.07 5.72
C ASP A 269 -4.06 21.93 6.81
N LEU A 270 -3.31 20.81 6.81
CA LEU A 270 -2.16 20.64 7.70
C LEU A 270 -1.11 21.75 7.52
N TYR A 271 -0.78 22.11 6.28
CA TYR A 271 0.20 23.16 5.99
C TYR A 271 -0.24 24.54 6.48
N TYR A 272 -1.48 24.94 6.21
CA TYR A 272 -1.98 26.26 6.58
C TYR A 272 -2.15 26.44 8.09
N ASN A 273 -2.46 25.35 8.82
CA ASN A 273 -2.55 25.40 10.28
C ASN A 273 -1.24 25.86 10.95
N HIS A 274 -0.08 25.55 10.36
CA HIS A 274 1.24 25.97 10.88
C HIS A 274 2.23 26.38 9.79
N LYS A 275 1.83 27.30 8.89
CA LYS A 275 2.66 27.74 7.75
C LYS A 275 4.06 28.19 8.14
N GLU A 276 4.18 28.91 9.25
CA GLU A 276 5.46 29.45 9.76
C GLU A 276 6.42 28.33 10.20
N LEU A 277 5.89 27.25 10.77
CA LEU A 277 6.67 26.10 11.24
C LEU A 277 7.26 25.31 10.07
N TYR A 278 6.45 25.03 9.05
CA TYR A 278 6.88 24.24 7.89
C TYR A 278 7.71 25.06 6.89
N GLY A 279 7.44 26.36 6.76
CA GLY A 279 8.01 27.23 5.73
C GLY A 279 7.45 26.90 4.35
N THR A 280 7.85 25.76 3.78
CA THR A 280 7.41 25.30 2.45
C THR A 280 6.61 24.00 2.53
N GLN A 281 5.66 23.81 1.61
CA GLN A 281 4.86 22.58 1.55
C GLN A 281 5.71 21.32 1.34
N ARG A 282 6.87 21.46 0.67
CA ARG A 282 7.85 20.38 0.47
C ARG A 282 8.40 19.83 1.78
N VAL A 283 8.54 20.67 2.81
CA VAL A 283 8.99 20.24 4.14
C VAL A 283 7.92 19.35 4.77
N LEU A 284 6.66 19.77 4.79
CA LEU A 284 5.54 18.96 5.29
C LEU A 284 5.43 17.62 4.54
N ASP A 285 5.48 17.65 3.20
CA ASP A 285 5.44 16.44 2.37
C ASP A 285 6.54 15.44 2.76
N SER A 286 7.78 15.91 2.92
CA SER A 286 8.89 15.05 3.34
C SER A 286 8.66 14.48 4.74
N MET A 287 8.11 15.27 5.67
CA MET A 287 7.88 14.82 7.04
C MET A 287 6.78 13.76 7.14
N ILE A 288 5.68 13.91 6.40
CA ILE A 288 4.62 12.88 6.31
C ILE A 288 5.19 11.58 5.76
N GLU A 289 6.02 11.67 4.72
CA GLU A 289 6.66 10.51 4.10
C GLU A 289 7.66 9.82 5.05
N ASP A 290 8.43 10.61 5.79
CA ASP A 290 9.38 10.10 6.78
C ASP A 290 8.64 9.42 7.95
N ILE A 291 7.51 9.98 8.42
CA ILE A 291 6.63 9.34 9.41
C ILE A 291 6.14 7.98 8.90
N ALA A 292 5.56 7.93 7.69
CA ALA A 292 5.05 6.69 7.10
C ALA A 292 6.16 5.61 7.02
N ARG A 293 7.39 6.00 6.70
CA ARG A 293 8.55 5.10 6.71
C ARG A 293 8.95 4.65 8.11
N LEU A 294 9.01 5.58 9.08
CA LEU A 294 9.39 5.29 10.47
C LEU A 294 8.47 4.24 11.09
N ILE A 295 7.17 4.34 10.83
CA ILE A 295 6.18 3.36 11.30
C ILE A 295 5.90 2.24 10.27
N ASN A 296 6.66 2.21 9.17
CA ASN A 296 6.64 1.22 8.10
C ASN A 296 5.27 0.96 7.44
N VAL A 297 4.42 1.97 7.30
CA VAL A 297 3.12 1.87 6.61
C VAL A 297 3.13 2.59 5.26
N PRO A 298 2.23 2.24 4.32
CA PRO A 298 1.90 3.09 3.17
C PRO A 298 1.38 4.46 3.62
N ARG A 299 1.56 5.51 2.80
CA ARG A 299 1.18 6.87 3.22
C ARG A 299 -0.33 7.00 3.46
N ILE A 300 -1.14 6.31 2.66
CA ILE A 300 -2.60 6.31 2.79
C ILE A 300 -3.08 5.91 4.19
N CYS A 301 -2.32 5.10 4.91
CA CYS A 301 -2.63 4.67 6.27
C CYS A 301 -2.58 5.82 7.30
N LEU A 302 -1.93 6.95 6.99
CA LEU A 302 -1.89 8.12 7.87
C LEU A 302 -3.16 8.99 7.77
N SER A 303 -4.12 8.65 6.91
CA SER A 303 -5.31 9.48 6.61
C SER A 303 -4.99 10.94 6.20
N VAL A 304 -3.77 11.19 5.72
CA VAL A 304 -3.36 12.47 5.15
C VAL A 304 -3.44 12.44 3.63
N VAL A 305 -4.56 12.94 3.10
CA VAL A 305 -4.90 12.86 1.69
C VAL A 305 -4.39 14.07 0.90
N ALA A 306 -4.18 13.88 -0.40
CA ALA A 306 -3.98 15.02 -1.31
C ALA A 306 -5.35 15.60 -1.67
N THR A 307 -5.44 16.92 -1.81
CA THR A 307 -6.64 17.56 -2.39
C THR A 307 -6.85 17.03 -3.80
N SER A 308 -8.05 16.51 -4.07
CA SER A 308 -8.46 16.13 -5.43
C SER A 308 -8.45 17.35 -6.35
N LYS A 309 -7.85 17.19 -7.52
CA LYS A 309 -7.85 18.22 -8.57
C LYS A 309 -8.06 17.67 -9.97
N GLY A 310 -7.91 16.36 -10.15
CA GLY A 310 -8.10 15.73 -11.44
C GLY A 310 -9.54 15.81 -11.93
N LEU A 311 -9.70 15.84 -13.24
CA LEU A 311 -11.00 15.88 -13.92
C LEU A 311 -11.13 14.69 -14.87
N VAL A 312 -12.34 14.19 -15.03
CA VAL A 312 -12.70 13.15 -16.01
C VAL A 312 -13.89 13.59 -16.86
N ALA A 313 -13.87 13.24 -18.14
CA ALA A 313 -14.97 13.48 -19.09
C ALA A 313 -15.00 12.37 -20.16
N GLY A 314 -16.06 12.36 -20.97
CA GLY A 314 -16.22 11.43 -22.07
C GLY A 314 -17.01 10.19 -21.69
N ASP A 315 -16.82 9.10 -22.44
CA ASP A 315 -17.67 7.92 -22.40
C ASP A 315 -17.44 7.04 -21.16
N LEU A 316 -17.92 7.52 -20.02
CA LEU A 316 -17.81 6.87 -18.71
C LEU A 316 -19.02 7.23 -17.84
N SER A 317 -19.63 6.23 -17.21
CA SER A 317 -20.57 6.41 -16.11
C SER A 317 -20.23 5.49 -14.94
N TYR A 318 -20.55 5.92 -13.72
CA TYR A 318 -20.35 5.13 -12.50
C TYR A 318 -21.28 5.61 -11.39
N VAL A 319 -21.45 4.80 -10.35
CA VAL A 319 -22.16 5.16 -9.12
C VAL A 319 -21.12 5.47 -8.03
N ASP A 320 -21.20 6.65 -7.42
CA ASP A 320 -20.27 7.06 -6.36
C ASP A 320 -20.59 6.44 -4.98
N CYS A 321 -19.79 6.78 -3.95
CA CYS A 321 -20.00 6.28 -2.58
C CYS A 321 -21.34 6.68 -1.95
N THR A 322 -22.00 7.72 -2.48
CA THR A 322 -23.30 8.20 -2.00
C THR A 322 -24.47 7.55 -2.74
N GLY A 323 -24.18 6.69 -3.73
CA GLY A 323 -25.19 6.04 -4.55
C GLY A 323 -25.64 6.89 -5.74
N ASN A 324 -24.99 8.03 -6.01
CA ASN A 324 -25.34 8.90 -7.13
C ASN A 324 -24.74 8.37 -8.44
N LEU A 325 -25.58 8.28 -9.47
CA LEU A 325 -25.12 8.00 -10.83
C LEU A 325 -24.45 9.25 -11.42
N ILE A 326 -23.18 9.11 -11.76
CA ILE A 326 -22.35 10.13 -12.39
C ILE A 326 -22.17 9.76 -13.86
N ASP A 327 -22.66 10.61 -14.78
CA ASP A 327 -22.43 10.50 -16.23
C ASP A 327 -21.38 11.54 -16.67
N CYS A 328 -20.22 11.06 -17.12
CA CYS A 328 -19.11 11.90 -17.56
C CYS A 328 -19.25 12.35 -19.03
N SER A 329 -20.28 11.89 -19.76
CA SER A 329 -20.40 12.10 -21.21
C SER A 329 -20.74 13.54 -21.60
N ASN A 330 -21.57 14.22 -20.79
CA ASN A 330 -22.18 15.51 -21.14
C ASN A 330 -21.62 16.70 -20.34
N THR A 331 -20.43 16.55 -19.76
CA THR A 331 -19.80 17.62 -18.99
C THR A 331 -19.05 18.60 -19.89
N LYS A 332 -19.19 19.91 -19.62
CA LYS A 332 -18.45 20.96 -20.33
C LYS A 332 -17.07 21.24 -19.76
N GLU A 333 -16.91 21.04 -18.44
CA GLU A 333 -15.68 21.41 -17.72
C GLU A 333 -14.93 20.20 -17.17
N GLY A 334 -15.49 18.99 -17.32
CA GLY A 334 -15.03 17.79 -16.64
C GLY A 334 -15.67 17.61 -15.27
N ILE A 335 -15.68 16.37 -14.78
CA ILE A 335 -16.16 16.00 -13.45
C ILE A 335 -14.97 15.82 -12.53
N LEU A 336 -15.03 16.40 -11.33
CA LEU A 336 -13.98 16.26 -10.31
C LEU A 336 -13.85 14.80 -9.88
N ILE A 337 -12.63 14.28 -9.95
CA ILE A 337 -12.30 12.93 -9.50
C ILE A 337 -12.22 12.94 -7.97
N SER A 338 -13.03 12.11 -7.32
CA SER A 338 -13.01 11.95 -5.86
C SER A 338 -11.67 11.37 -5.40
N SER A 339 -11.28 11.66 -4.16
CA SER A 339 -10.15 10.97 -3.52
C SER A 339 -10.46 9.51 -3.23
N ASP A 340 -11.74 9.18 -3.05
CA ASP A 340 -12.22 7.82 -2.80
C ASP A 340 -12.74 7.19 -4.10
N VAL A 341 -11.81 6.85 -4.99
CA VAL A 341 -12.13 6.21 -6.27
C VAL A 341 -12.51 4.74 -6.09
N ASP A 342 -12.10 4.09 -4.99
CA ASP A 342 -12.32 2.66 -4.78
C ASP A 342 -13.79 2.34 -4.45
N SER A 343 -14.53 3.30 -3.90
CA SER A 343 -15.98 3.17 -3.66
C SER A 343 -16.85 3.29 -4.92
N TYR A 344 -16.28 3.72 -6.06
CA TYR A 344 -17.06 3.77 -7.29
C TYR A 344 -17.57 2.36 -7.62
N SER A 345 -18.81 2.25 -8.05
CA SER A 345 -19.44 0.99 -8.43
C SER A 345 -20.15 1.15 -9.77
N GLN A 346 -20.53 0.03 -10.40
CA GLN A 346 -21.23 0.05 -11.69
C GLN A 346 -20.53 0.88 -12.77
N ILE A 347 -19.19 0.77 -12.86
CA ILE A 347 -18.41 1.46 -13.91
C ILE A 347 -18.82 0.91 -15.27
N GLN A 348 -19.30 1.79 -16.15
CA GLN A 348 -19.85 1.46 -17.46
C GLN A 348 -19.37 2.44 -18.52
N THR A 349 -19.40 1.99 -19.78
CA THR A 349 -19.12 2.80 -20.97
C THR A 349 -20.13 2.44 -22.06
N LYS A 350 -20.41 3.37 -22.98
CA LYS A 350 -21.27 3.17 -24.16
C LYS A 350 -20.49 2.64 -25.37
N GLY A 351 -19.24 2.21 -25.17
CA GLY A 351 -18.36 1.73 -26.24
C GLY A 351 -16.98 2.38 -26.28
N ALA A 352 -16.51 2.96 -25.16
CA ALA A 352 -15.19 3.58 -25.06
C ALA A 352 -14.09 2.65 -25.58
N LYS A 353 -13.23 3.18 -26.46
CA LYS A 353 -12.14 2.43 -27.10
C LYS A 353 -10.78 2.77 -26.50
N VAL A 354 -10.69 3.90 -25.80
CA VAL A 354 -9.42 4.47 -25.38
C VAL A 354 -9.57 5.35 -24.14
N ILE A 355 -8.54 5.35 -23.30
CA ILE A 355 -8.39 6.29 -22.19
C ILE A 355 -7.25 7.26 -22.55
N LEU A 356 -7.55 8.55 -22.65
CA LEU A 356 -6.60 9.61 -22.93
C LEU A 356 -6.34 10.45 -21.69
N VAL A 357 -5.10 10.44 -21.20
CA VAL A 357 -4.65 11.28 -20.09
C VAL A 357 -3.94 12.50 -20.64
N VAL A 358 -4.43 13.69 -20.31
CA VAL A 358 -3.90 14.97 -20.76
C VAL A 358 -3.28 15.71 -19.58
N GLU A 359 -2.04 16.15 -19.74
CA GLU A 359 -1.32 16.88 -18.69
C GLU A 359 -2.00 18.19 -18.30
N LYS A 360 -2.12 19.11 -19.26
CA LYS A 360 -2.46 20.52 -19.00
C LYS A 360 -3.97 20.72 -19.02
N ASP A 361 -4.51 21.34 -17.97
CA ASP A 361 -5.95 21.64 -17.85
C ASP A 361 -6.46 22.45 -19.04
N ALA A 362 -5.70 23.47 -19.48
CA ALA A 362 -6.09 24.27 -20.65
C ALA A 362 -6.24 23.43 -21.93
N VAL A 363 -5.40 22.40 -22.12
CA VAL A 363 -5.52 21.49 -23.27
C VAL A 363 -6.73 20.58 -23.11
N PHE A 364 -6.95 20.05 -21.90
CA PHE A 364 -8.15 19.27 -21.57
C PHE A 364 -9.44 20.06 -21.84
N GLN A 365 -9.54 21.31 -21.37
CA GLN A 365 -10.69 22.17 -21.60
C GLN A 365 -10.89 22.48 -23.08
N ARG A 366 -9.81 22.70 -23.84
CA ARG A 366 -9.91 22.88 -25.31
C ARG A 366 -10.41 21.63 -26.02
N ILE A 367 -9.98 20.44 -25.61
CA ILE A 367 -10.48 19.18 -26.20
C ILE A 367 -11.97 18.99 -25.94
N LEU A 368 -12.48 19.46 -24.80
CA LEU A 368 -13.92 19.42 -24.49
C LEU A 368 -14.73 20.49 -25.23
N ALA A 369 -14.16 21.68 -25.43
CA ALA A 369 -14.83 22.81 -26.05
C ALA A 369 -14.81 22.76 -27.59
N ASP A 370 -13.67 22.40 -28.16
CA ASP A 370 -13.48 22.23 -29.59
C ASP A 370 -13.91 20.78 -29.90
N SER A 371 -14.75 20.52 -30.91
CA SER A 371 -15.31 19.20 -31.35
C SER A 371 -14.28 18.07 -31.64
N VAL A 372 -13.09 18.13 -31.05
CA VAL A 372 -12.05 17.12 -30.99
C VAL A 372 -12.59 15.80 -30.43
N MET A 373 -13.45 15.83 -29.40
CA MET A 373 -14.08 14.60 -28.89
C MET A 373 -14.91 13.87 -29.96
N ASP A 374 -15.53 14.59 -30.90
CA ASP A 374 -16.28 13.98 -32.01
C ASP A 374 -15.35 13.23 -32.98
N HIS A 375 -14.09 13.67 -33.09
CA HIS A 375 -13.07 13.05 -33.94
C HIS A 375 -12.34 11.89 -33.25
N ILE A 376 -12.09 12.01 -31.95
CA ILE A 376 -11.53 10.94 -31.12
C ILE A 376 -12.56 9.80 -30.98
N GLY A 377 -13.85 10.13 -30.95
CA GLY A 377 -14.96 9.19 -30.80
C GLY A 377 -15.19 8.78 -29.34
N HIS A 378 -15.61 7.53 -29.12
CA HIS A 378 -15.87 7.00 -27.78
C HIS A 378 -14.55 6.86 -26.98
N ALA A 379 -14.23 7.89 -26.20
CA ALA A 379 -13.04 7.96 -25.37
C ALA A 379 -13.35 8.47 -23.98
N ILE A 380 -12.54 8.05 -23.01
CA ILE A 380 -12.51 8.61 -21.67
C ILE A 380 -11.31 9.53 -21.61
N ILE A 381 -11.52 10.81 -21.28
CA ILE A 381 -10.45 11.79 -21.15
C ILE A 381 -10.27 12.20 -19.70
N ILE A 382 -9.03 12.23 -19.23
CA ILE A 382 -8.67 12.50 -17.83
C ILE A 382 -7.55 13.55 -17.81
N THR A 383 -7.61 14.51 -16.90
CA THR A 383 -6.47 15.38 -16.61
C THR A 383 -6.12 15.37 -15.14
N GLY A 384 -4.82 15.42 -14.84
CA GLY A 384 -4.29 15.65 -13.49
C GLY A 384 -3.97 17.12 -13.20
N LYS A 385 -4.17 18.02 -14.17
CA LYS A 385 -3.72 19.43 -14.13
C LYS A 385 -2.23 19.53 -13.76
N GLY A 386 -1.37 18.94 -14.59
CA GLY A 386 0.05 18.71 -14.32
C GLY A 386 0.30 17.39 -13.56
N TYR A 387 1.18 17.43 -12.56
CA TYR A 387 1.48 16.26 -11.71
C TYR A 387 0.21 15.68 -11.06
N PRO A 388 -0.10 14.39 -11.27
CA PRO A 388 -1.39 13.85 -10.87
C PRO A 388 -1.49 13.59 -9.37
N ASP A 389 -2.68 13.81 -8.82
CA ASP A 389 -3.00 13.38 -7.45
C ASP A 389 -3.26 11.87 -7.38
N GLN A 390 -3.42 11.35 -6.15
CA GLN A 390 -3.60 9.91 -5.92
C GLN A 390 -4.92 9.40 -6.50
N GLY A 391 -6.01 10.15 -6.37
CA GLY A 391 -7.33 9.77 -6.90
C GLY A 391 -7.28 9.66 -8.43
N THR A 392 -6.66 10.65 -9.09
CA THR A 392 -6.48 10.66 -10.55
C THR A 392 -5.71 9.42 -11.02
N ARG A 393 -4.57 9.12 -10.37
CA ARG A 393 -3.77 7.92 -10.70
C ARG A 393 -4.54 6.63 -10.44
N ARG A 394 -5.29 6.59 -9.34
CA ARG A 394 -6.12 5.43 -8.97
C ARG A 394 -7.22 5.20 -9.98
N LEU A 395 -7.89 6.25 -10.46
CA LEU A 395 -8.92 6.16 -11.50
C LEU A 395 -8.34 5.63 -12.81
N VAL A 396 -7.25 6.20 -13.30
CA VAL A 396 -6.59 5.70 -14.53
C VAL A 396 -6.23 4.22 -14.39
N ARG A 397 -5.64 3.83 -13.25
CA ARG A 397 -5.29 2.43 -12.98
C ARG A 397 -6.53 1.53 -12.94
N ARG A 398 -7.59 1.96 -12.26
CA ARG A 398 -8.83 1.21 -12.11
C ARG A 398 -9.54 1.02 -13.44
N LEU A 399 -9.67 2.09 -14.24
CA LEU A 399 -10.28 2.02 -15.57
C LEU A 399 -9.48 1.09 -16.50
N TRP A 400 -8.15 1.10 -16.41
CA TRP A 400 -7.30 0.15 -17.13
C TRP A 400 -7.53 -1.31 -16.69
N ASP A 401 -7.58 -1.54 -15.37
CA ASP A 401 -7.81 -2.87 -14.81
C ASP A 401 -9.22 -3.40 -15.14
N ASP A 402 -10.25 -2.55 -15.04
CA ASP A 402 -11.66 -2.94 -15.15
C ASP A 402 -12.12 -3.01 -16.61
N LEU A 403 -11.76 -2.01 -17.44
CA LEU A 403 -12.23 -1.90 -18.83
C LEU A 403 -11.28 -2.52 -19.86
N LYS A 404 -10.03 -2.78 -19.46
CA LYS A 404 -8.96 -3.30 -20.35
C LYS A 404 -8.71 -2.45 -21.60
N LEU A 405 -9.03 -1.16 -21.53
CA LEU A 405 -8.81 -0.22 -22.64
C LEU A 405 -7.35 0.22 -22.73
N PRO A 406 -6.82 0.49 -23.93
CA PRO A 406 -5.51 1.12 -24.09
C PRO A 406 -5.50 2.51 -23.44
N VAL A 407 -4.42 2.81 -22.73
CA VAL A 407 -4.22 4.09 -22.05
C VAL A 407 -3.10 4.86 -22.73
N PHE A 408 -3.40 6.08 -23.15
CA PHE A 408 -2.44 6.99 -23.77
C PHE A 408 -2.27 8.26 -22.95
N ALA A 409 -1.08 8.85 -23.01
CA ALA A 409 -0.75 10.13 -22.41
C ALA A 409 -0.42 11.16 -23.48
N LEU A 410 -0.95 12.37 -23.30
CA LEU A 410 -0.56 13.58 -24.02
C LEU A 410 0.10 14.54 -23.00
N VAL A 411 1.41 14.71 -23.10
CA VAL A 411 2.23 15.52 -22.18
C VAL A 411 3.08 16.53 -22.95
N ASP A 412 3.54 17.57 -22.27
CA ASP A 412 4.46 18.55 -22.86
C ASP A 412 5.83 17.89 -23.12
N ALA A 413 6.50 18.29 -24.21
CA ALA A 413 7.82 17.79 -24.63
C ALA A 413 8.97 18.42 -23.81
N ASP A 414 8.87 18.35 -22.49
CA ASP A 414 9.85 18.91 -21.56
C ASP A 414 10.16 17.93 -20.41
N PRO A 415 11.21 18.16 -19.59
CA PRO A 415 11.58 17.24 -18.51
C PRO A 415 10.49 17.06 -17.43
N HIS A 416 9.57 18.02 -17.31
CA HIS A 416 8.47 17.95 -16.35
C HIS A 416 7.31 17.10 -16.88
N GLY A 417 6.91 17.28 -18.14
CA GLY A 417 5.92 16.46 -18.84
C GLY A 417 6.34 15.00 -18.89
N VAL A 418 7.62 14.73 -19.15
CA VAL A 418 8.20 13.37 -19.09
C VAL A 418 8.11 12.76 -17.69
N GLU A 419 8.42 13.50 -16.62
CA GLU A 419 8.26 12.98 -15.25
C GLU A 419 6.78 12.75 -14.90
N ILE A 420 5.86 13.57 -15.42
CA ILE A 420 4.41 13.38 -15.24
C ILE A 420 3.99 12.06 -15.90
N PHE A 421 4.43 11.80 -17.13
CA PHE A 421 4.22 10.53 -17.80
C PHE A 421 4.77 9.35 -17.00
N PHE A 422 6.03 9.43 -16.53
CA PHE A 422 6.64 8.38 -15.70
C PHE A 422 5.91 8.16 -14.38
N THR A 423 5.32 9.21 -13.80
CA THR A 423 4.53 9.09 -12.57
C THR A 423 3.29 8.21 -12.79
N TYR A 424 2.64 8.32 -13.95
CA TYR A 424 1.53 7.44 -14.33
C TYR A 424 2.02 6.03 -14.70
N LYS A 425 3.04 5.90 -15.55
CA LYS A 425 3.48 4.60 -16.09
C LYS A 425 4.24 3.76 -15.06
N TYR A 426 5.21 4.36 -14.39
CA TYR A 426 6.20 3.68 -13.53
C TYR A 426 5.99 3.91 -12.04
N GLY A 427 5.22 4.93 -11.70
CA GLY A 427 4.98 5.35 -10.32
C GLY A 427 6.01 6.34 -9.80
N SER A 428 5.77 6.80 -8.58
CA SER A 428 6.66 7.73 -7.87
C SER A 428 7.40 6.99 -6.75
N MET A 429 8.66 7.34 -6.52
CA MET A 429 9.46 6.78 -5.43
C MET A 429 8.80 6.99 -4.06
N SER A 430 8.17 8.15 -3.86
CA SER A 430 7.51 8.48 -2.60
C SER A 430 6.29 7.60 -2.31
N MET A 431 5.84 6.88 -3.32
CA MET A 431 4.70 5.98 -3.29
C MET A 431 5.04 4.60 -3.85
N ALA A 432 6.31 4.17 -3.79
CA ALA A 432 6.74 2.88 -4.34
C ALA A 432 5.98 1.69 -3.72
N LYS A 433 5.65 1.75 -2.43
CA LYS A 433 4.81 0.74 -1.76
C LYS A 433 3.38 0.65 -2.32
N GLU A 434 2.88 1.72 -2.93
CA GLU A 434 1.53 1.84 -3.47
C GLU A 434 1.51 1.71 -5.01
N CYS A 435 2.67 1.44 -5.61
CA CYS A 435 2.85 1.47 -7.06
C CYS A 435 1.92 0.48 -7.79
N LYS A 436 1.73 -0.73 -7.25
CA LYS A 436 0.81 -1.75 -7.81
C LYS A 436 -0.63 -1.23 -7.95
N ARG A 437 -1.06 -0.28 -7.09
CA ARG A 437 -2.43 0.30 -7.10
C ARG A 437 -2.56 1.57 -7.92
N LEU A 438 -1.45 2.23 -8.29
CA LEU A 438 -1.43 3.60 -8.80
C LEU A 438 -0.67 3.78 -10.12
N ALA A 439 0.19 2.83 -10.51
CA ALA A 439 0.93 2.88 -11.76
C ALA A 439 0.21 2.05 -12.83
N THR A 440 0.24 2.54 -14.07
CA THR A 440 -0.37 1.91 -15.24
C THR A 440 0.74 1.57 -16.25
N PRO A 441 1.42 0.42 -16.11
CA PRO A 441 2.65 0.13 -16.88
C PRO A 441 2.44 0.04 -18.39
N ALA A 442 1.23 -0.32 -18.83
CA ALA A 442 0.87 -0.42 -20.24
C ALA A 442 0.59 0.94 -20.91
N MET A 443 0.64 2.04 -20.16
CA MET A 443 0.42 3.38 -20.70
C MET A 443 1.49 3.74 -21.74
N LYS A 444 1.06 4.34 -22.84
CA LYS A 444 1.94 4.83 -23.91
C LYS A 444 1.84 6.34 -24.06
N CYS A 445 2.94 7.00 -24.40
CA CYS A 445 2.91 8.43 -24.74
C CYS A 445 2.62 8.57 -26.24
N ILE A 446 1.62 9.36 -26.60
CA ILE A 446 1.31 9.66 -28.01
C ILE A 446 1.97 10.94 -28.50
N GLY A 447 2.56 11.70 -27.59
CA GLY A 447 3.24 12.95 -27.85
C GLY A 447 2.93 14.02 -26.80
N VAL A 448 3.48 15.22 -26.92
CA VAL A 448 4.49 15.57 -27.94
C VAL A 448 5.83 14.96 -27.52
N HIS A 449 6.45 14.14 -28.38
CA HIS A 449 7.78 13.61 -28.08
C HIS A 449 8.85 14.67 -28.37
N PRO A 450 9.97 14.70 -27.65
CA PRO A 450 11.09 15.58 -27.98
C PRO A 450 11.53 15.46 -29.45
N SER A 451 11.50 14.26 -30.02
CA SER A 451 11.81 14.04 -31.44
C SER A 451 10.73 14.51 -32.43
N ASP A 452 9.53 14.89 -31.96
CA ASP A 452 8.42 15.27 -32.85
C ASP A 452 8.53 16.69 -33.41
N PHE A 453 9.42 17.55 -32.91
CA PHE A 453 9.48 18.96 -33.30
C PHE A 453 9.67 19.16 -34.81
N GLU A 454 10.53 18.36 -35.44
CA GLU A 454 10.73 18.40 -36.90
C GLU A 454 9.48 17.95 -37.66
N ARG A 455 8.88 16.83 -37.22
CA ARG A 455 7.67 16.26 -37.82
C ARG A 455 6.46 17.19 -37.71
N LEU A 456 6.35 17.92 -36.60
CA LEU A 456 5.27 18.85 -36.30
C LEU A 456 5.52 20.26 -36.85
N LEU A 457 6.65 20.48 -37.55
CA LEU A 457 7.04 21.76 -38.15
C LEU A 457 7.04 22.91 -37.12
N VAL A 458 7.45 22.62 -35.88
CA VAL A 458 7.55 23.64 -34.83
C VAL A 458 8.73 24.55 -35.14
N SER A 459 8.48 25.86 -35.24
CA SER A 459 9.55 26.83 -35.50
C SER A 459 10.56 26.82 -34.35
N LYS A 460 11.86 26.84 -34.68
CA LYS A 460 12.94 26.96 -33.70
C LYS A 460 12.82 28.21 -32.84
N ASP A 461 12.24 29.28 -33.39
CA ASP A 461 12.00 30.54 -32.67
C ASP A 461 10.92 30.42 -31.58
N SER A 462 10.09 29.37 -31.64
CA SER A 462 9.07 29.06 -30.62
C SER A 462 9.61 28.19 -29.49
N LEU A 463 10.85 27.69 -29.61
CA LEU A 463 11.48 26.87 -28.58
C LEU A 463 12.00 27.76 -27.45
N LEU A 464 11.74 27.34 -26.21
CA LEU A 464 12.25 28.00 -25.02
C LEU A 464 13.59 27.39 -24.61
N PRO A 465 14.58 28.19 -24.20
CA PRO A 465 15.86 27.66 -23.76
C PRO A 465 15.70 26.89 -22.45
N LEU A 466 16.39 25.74 -22.35
CA LEU A 466 16.42 24.95 -21.11
C LEU A 466 17.11 25.72 -19.99
N SER A 467 16.51 25.71 -18.81
CA SER A 467 17.14 26.26 -17.61
C SER A 467 18.17 25.29 -17.00
N PRO A 468 19.08 25.77 -16.14
CA PRO A 468 19.97 24.89 -15.37
C PRO A 468 19.22 23.92 -14.44
N GLN A 469 17.94 24.15 -14.14
CA GLN A 469 17.11 23.21 -13.38
C GLN A 469 16.59 22.09 -14.29
N ASP A 470 16.22 22.41 -15.53
CA ASP A 470 15.77 21.45 -16.54
C ASP A 470 16.87 20.47 -16.89
N ILE A 471 18.10 20.95 -17.12
CA ILE A 471 19.27 20.10 -17.38
C ILE A 471 19.50 19.11 -16.22
N ARG A 472 19.44 19.60 -14.97
CA ARG A 472 19.57 18.73 -13.79
C ARG A 472 18.45 17.69 -13.70
N LYS A 473 17.23 18.06 -14.11
CA LYS A 473 16.08 17.15 -14.15
C LYS A 473 16.26 16.08 -15.22
N ILE A 474 16.77 16.43 -16.40
CA ILE A 474 17.08 15.49 -17.49
C ILE A 474 18.11 14.45 -17.03
N THR A 475 19.25 14.89 -16.48
CA THR A 475 20.25 13.95 -15.93
C THR A 475 19.65 13.04 -14.85
N ALA A 476 18.75 13.58 -14.01
CA ALA A 476 18.04 12.77 -13.02
C ALA A 476 17.04 11.79 -13.64
N LEU A 477 16.46 12.09 -14.81
CA LEU A 477 15.59 11.18 -15.56
C LEU A 477 16.41 10.06 -16.23
N GLU A 478 17.56 10.36 -16.82
CA GLU A 478 18.44 9.37 -17.45
C GLU A 478 18.94 8.30 -16.45
N SER A 479 19.16 8.71 -15.20
CA SER A 479 19.60 7.81 -14.13
C SER A 479 18.52 6.86 -13.58
N ARG A 480 17.26 6.96 -14.04
CA ARG A 480 16.16 6.14 -13.50
C ARG A 480 16.31 4.66 -13.87
N PRO A 481 15.95 3.73 -12.98
CA PRO A 481 16.16 2.30 -13.21
C PRO A 481 15.38 1.76 -14.42
N TYR A 482 14.18 2.30 -14.68
CA TYR A 482 13.31 1.88 -15.80
C TYR A 482 13.69 2.46 -17.16
N ILE A 483 14.52 3.52 -17.23
CA ILE A 483 14.94 4.09 -18.52
C ILE A 483 15.83 3.12 -19.29
N LYS A 484 16.63 2.31 -18.58
CA LYS A 484 17.51 1.32 -19.22
C LYS A 484 16.74 0.29 -20.02
N ASP A 485 15.53 -0.05 -19.58
CA ASP A 485 14.67 -1.09 -20.14
C ASP A 485 13.57 -0.55 -21.07
N ASP A 486 13.34 0.78 -21.08
CA ASP A 486 12.40 1.43 -22.00
C ASP A 486 13.15 2.03 -23.20
N ASN A 487 13.19 1.26 -24.29
CA ASN A 487 13.90 1.66 -25.52
C ASN A 487 13.38 2.97 -26.14
N GLU A 488 12.10 3.32 -25.95
CA GLU A 488 11.53 4.57 -26.46
C GLU A 488 12.13 5.73 -25.68
N TRP A 489 12.00 5.69 -24.35
CA TRP A 489 12.42 6.80 -23.49
C TRP A 489 13.93 6.90 -23.27
N LYS A 490 14.66 5.80 -23.46
CA LYS A 490 16.12 5.81 -23.53
C LYS A 490 16.65 6.70 -24.66
N ASN A 491 15.90 6.83 -25.76
CA ASN A 491 16.27 7.67 -26.89
C ASN A 491 15.65 9.06 -26.80
N GLN A 492 14.42 9.18 -26.27
CA GLN A 492 13.72 10.47 -26.19
C GLN A 492 14.27 11.41 -25.10
N VAL A 493 14.70 10.90 -23.94
CA VAL A 493 15.18 11.76 -22.83
C VAL A 493 16.45 12.55 -23.20
N PRO A 494 17.49 11.94 -23.82
CA PRO A 494 18.65 12.70 -24.27
C PRO A 494 18.29 13.76 -25.34
N TYR A 495 17.33 13.44 -26.22
CA TYR A 495 16.87 14.33 -27.29
C TYR A 495 16.21 15.63 -26.76
N ILE A 496 15.91 15.73 -25.47
CA ILE A 496 15.41 16.99 -24.89
C ILE A 496 16.51 18.07 -24.91
N VAL A 497 17.78 17.66 -24.84
CA VAL A 497 18.94 18.57 -24.79
C VAL A 497 19.44 18.96 -26.19
N ASP A 498 19.15 18.12 -27.18
CA ASP A 498 19.51 18.31 -28.60
C ASP A 498 18.54 19.25 -29.31
#